data_AF-A0A829QEW2-F1
#
_entry.id   AF-A0A829QEW2-F1
#
_cell.length_a   1.000
_cell.length_b   1.000
_cell.length_c   1.000
_cell.angle_alpha   90.00
_cell.angle_beta   90.00
_cell.angle_gamma   90.00
#
_symmetry.space_group_name_H-M   'P 1'
#
loop_
_entity.id
_entity.type
_entity.pdbx_description
1 polymer ?
#
loop_
_entity_poly.entity_id
_entity_poly.type
_entity_poly.pdbx_seq_one_letter_code
_entity_poly.pdbx_strand_id
1 'polypeptide(L)'
;MKWFARRRGKREAAIQLSPDAIALVDQLIDHHHDREWPTAIGWYLPDQEPPWGALEELSRGGYCTIERDGEEIEMDFTELGRRIFV
;
A
#
# COMPACT_ATOMS: atom_id res chain seq x y z
N MET A 1 29.41 35.01 15.52
CA MET A 1 28.06 34.50 15.81
C MET A 1 27.92 33.13 15.15
N LYS A 2 27.88 32.04 15.91
CA LYS A 2 27.71 30.67 15.39
C LYS A 2 26.21 30.43 15.20
N TRP A 3 25.77 30.33 13.95
CA TRP A 3 24.40 30.00 13.61
C TRP A 3 24.16 28.51 13.87
N PHE A 4 23.18 28.24 14.71
CA PHE A 4 22.83 26.91 15.20
C PHE A 4 22.59 25.94 14.05
N ALA A 5 23.31 24.81 14.09
CA ALA A 5 23.01 23.63 13.31
C ALA A 5 21.52 23.27 13.52
N ARG A 6 20.70 23.47 12.48
CA ARG A 6 19.35 22.93 12.45
C ARG A 6 19.50 21.42 12.56
N ARG A 7 19.16 20.88 13.72
CA ARG A 7 18.98 19.43 13.92
C ARG A 7 18.10 18.96 12.78
N ARG A 8 18.67 18.09 11.95
CA ARG A 8 17.97 17.26 11.00
C ARG A 8 16.90 16.54 11.82
N GLY A 9 15.67 17.06 11.76
CA GLY A 9 14.51 16.35 12.26
C GLY A 9 14.61 14.97 11.66
N LYS A 10 14.58 13.95 12.51
CA LYS A 10 14.49 12.55 12.12
C LYS A 10 13.29 12.52 11.16
N ARG A 11 13.55 12.57 9.84
CA ARG A 11 12.53 12.24 8.86
C ARG A 11 12.14 10.84 9.28
N GLU A 12 10.91 10.66 9.74
CA GLU A 12 10.24 9.37 9.61
C GLU A 12 10.62 8.90 8.21
N ALA A 13 11.34 7.79 8.14
CA ALA A 13 11.95 7.35 6.89
C ALA A 13 10.83 7.37 5.86
N ALA A 14 10.94 8.24 4.85
CA ALA A 14 9.98 8.26 3.77
C ALA A 14 9.90 6.82 3.29
N ILE A 15 8.72 6.22 3.41
CA ILE A 15 8.54 4.79 3.13
C ILE A 15 9.04 4.58 1.71
N GLN A 16 10.14 3.86 1.56
CA GLN A 16 10.73 3.60 0.25
C GLN A 16 9.99 2.41 -0.34
N LEU A 17 8.84 2.69 -0.94
CA LEU A 17 8.11 1.72 -1.75
C LEU A 17 8.67 1.71 -3.18
N SER A 18 8.62 0.55 -3.83
CA SER A 18 8.84 0.46 -5.27
C SER A 18 7.79 1.27 -6.04
N PRO A 19 8.09 1.71 -7.29
CA PRO A 19 7.11 2.43 -8.11
C PRO A 19 5.80 1.65 -8.30
N ASP A 20 5.88 0.32 -8.44
CA ASP A 20 4.71 -0.54 -8.62
C ASP A 20 3.87 -0.62 -7.34
N ALA A 21 4.52 -0.68 -6.17
CA ALA A 21 3.83 -0.62 -4.88
C ALA A 21 3.15 0.73 -4.63
N ILE A 22 3.77 1.83 -5.07
CA ILE A 22 3.16 3.17 -4.99
C ILE A 22 1.92 3.24 -5.86
N ALA A 23 2.02 2.83 -7.13
CA ALA A 23 0.88 2.84 -8.06
C ALA A 23 -0.29 2.00 -7.53
N LEU A 24 0.01 0.87 -6.89
CA LEU A 24 -1.00 0.01 -6.33
C LEU A 24 -1.67 0.59 -5.08
N VAL A 25 -0.91 1.28 -4.22
CA VAL A 25 -1.46 2.02 -3.08
C VAL A 25 -2.35 3.17 -3.55
N ASP A 26 -1.92 3.94 -4.55
CA ASP A 26 -2.73 5.02 -5.12
C ASP A 26 -4.07 4.49 -5.63
N GLN A 27 -4.06 3.37 -6.35
CA GLN A 27 -5.29 2.71 -6.81
C GLN A 27 -6.19 2.29 -5.63
N LEU A 28 -5.60 1.75 -4.56
CA LEU A 28 -6.36 1.31 -3.38
C LEU A 28 -6.97 2.50 -2.59
N ILE A 29 -6.25 3.62 -2.52
CA ILE A 29 -6.77 4.88 -1.94
C ILE A 29 -7.96 5.37 -2.74
N ASP A 30 -7.83 5.41 -4.07
CA ASP A 30 -8.92 5.83 -4.96
C ASP A 30 -10.14 4.92 -4.79
N HIS A 31 -9.93 3.61 -4.63
CA HIS A 31 -11.00 2.66 -4.37
C HIS A 31 -11.68 2.88 -3.01
N HIS A 32 -10.93 3.18 -1.96
CA HIS A 32 -11.47 3.53 -0.63
C HIS A 32 -12.28 4.83 -0.61
N HIS A 33 -11.94 5.79 -1.49
CA HIS A 33 -12.71 7.02 -1.63
C HIS A 33 -14.05 6.80 -2.33
N ASP A 34 -14.18 5.76 -3.14
CA ASP A 34 -15.42 5.35 -3.79
C ASP A 34 -16.26 4.46 -2.86
N ARG A 35 -17.05 5.11 -1.99
CA ARG A 35 -17.83 4.48 -0.91
C ARG A 35 -18.89 3.47 -1.37
N GLU A 36 -19.11 3.29 -2.67
CA GLU A 36 -20.10 2.37 -3.22
C GLU A 36 -19.55 0.96 -3.50
N TRP A 37 -18.23 0.77 -3.43
CA TRP A 37 -17.56 -0.50 -3.77
C TRP A 37 -16.87 -1.15 -2.57
N PRO A 38 -16.59 -2.47 -2.64
CA PRO A 38 -15.71 -3.13 -1.67
C PRO A 38 -14.42 -2.34 -1.52
N THR A 39 -13.88 -2.21 -0.31
CA THR A 39 -12.67 -1.40 -0.09
C THR A 39 -11.38 -2.06 -0.55
N ALA A 40 -11.46 -3.32 -1.00
CA ALA A 40 -10.34 -4.13 -1.43
C ALA A 40 -10.20 -4.14 -2.96
N ILE A 41 -8.97 -4.25 -3.46
CA ILE A 41 -8.71 -4.51 -4.88
C ILE A 41 -8.50 -6.01 -5.07
N GLY A 42 -9.17 -6.57 -6.08
CA GLY A 42 -9.14 -8.00 -6.38
C GLY A 42 -8.53 -8.33 -7.74
N TRP A 43 -7.94 -9.52 -7.84
CA TRP A 43 -7.49 -10.15 -9.07
C TRP A 43 -8.02 -11.57 -9.21
N TYR A 44 -8.55 -11.89 -10.39
CA TYR A 44 -8.91 -13.23 -10.77
C TYR A 44 -7.80 -13.84 -11.63
N LEU A 45 -7.10 -14.82 -11.08
CA LEU A 45 -5.86 -15.38 -11.63
C LEU A 45 -5.97 -15.92 -13.07
N PRO A 46 -7.09 -16.52 -13.51
CA PRO A 46 -7.24 -16.96 -14.90
C PRO A 46 -7.26 -15.82 -15.91
N ASP A 47 -7.71 -14.63 -15.50
CA ASP A 47 -7.87 -13.47 -16.38
C ASP A 47 -6.69 -12.50 -16.29
N GLN A 48 -6.12 -12.35 -15.09
CA GLN A 48 -5.05 -11.39 -14.84
C GLN A 48 -4.04 -11.87 -13.80
N GLU A 49 -2.75 -11.66 -14.12
CA GLU A 49 -1.67 -11.88 -13.17
C GLU A 49 -1.53 -10.63 -12.26
N PRO A 50 -1.68 -10.76 -10.94
CA PRO A 50 -1.51 -9.64 -10.02
C PRO A 50 -0.03 -9.25 -9.91
N PRO A 51 0.26 -7.99 -9.54
CA PRO A 51 1.64 -7.52 -9.35
C PRO A 51 2.26 -8.11 -8.07
N TRP A 52 2.64 -9.38 -8.10
CA TRP A 52 3.10 -10.15 -6.94
C TRP A 52 4.24 -9.49 -6.16
N GLY A 53 5.18 -8.84 -6.85
CA GLY A 53 6.29 -8.14 -6.21
C GLY A 53 5.83 -6.98 -5.33
N ALA A 54 4.89 -6.16 -5.83
CA ALA A 54 4.31 -5.05 -5.10
C ALA A 54 3.44 -5.54 -3.93
N LEU A 55 2.65 -6.59 -4.17
CA LEU A 55 1.85 -7.25 -3.14
C LEU A 55 2.72 -7.75 -1.99
N GLU A 56 3.76 -8.54 -2.27
CA GLU A 56 4.69 -9.03 -1.24
C GLU A 56 5.36 -7.88 -0.49
N GLU A 57 5.76 -6.82 -1.18
CA GLU A 57 6.39 -5.65 -0.56
C GLU A 57 5.44 -4.96 0.44
N LEU A 58 4.20 -4.69 0.03
CA LEU A 58 3.19 -4.05 0.86
C LEU A 58 2.78 -4.91 2.05
N SER A 59 2.68 -6.23 1.84
CA SER A 59 2.39 -7.19 2.89
C SER A 59 3.55 -7.30 3.90
N ARG A 60 4.79 -7.42 3.44
CA ARG A 60 5.98 -7.44 4.31
C ARG A 60 6.17 -6.13 5.07
N GLY A 61 5.78 -4.99 4.47
CA GLY A 61 5.75 -3.69 5.11
C GLY A 61 4.65 -3.54 6.17
N GLY A 62 3.71 -4.48 6.23
CA GLY A 62 2.56 -4.45 7.14
C GLY A 62 1.49 -3.44 6.74
N TYR A 63 1.55 -2.89 5.53
CA TYR A 63 0.61 -1.87 5.06
C TYR A 63 -0.67 -2.48 4.49
N CYS A 64 -0.54 -3.61 3.79
CA CYS A 64 -1.68 -4.30 3.21
C CYS A 64 -1.76 -5.75 3.70
N THR A 65 -2.99 -6.26 3.80
CA THR A 65 -3.25 -7.69 3.91
C THR A 65 -3.58 -8.24 2.53
N ILE A 66 -3.21 -9.49 2.28
CA ILE A 66 -3.54 -10.19 1.04
C ILE A 66 -4.28 -11.46 1.43
N GLU A 67 -5.47 -11.62 0.89
CA GLU A 67 -6.29 -12.82 1.05
C GLU A 67 -6.35 -13.55 -0.28
N ARG A 68 -6.36 -14.88 -0.20
CA ARG A 68 -6.48 -15.75 -1.37
C ARG A 68 -7.62 -16.71 -1.14
N ASP A 69 -8.62 -16.66 -2.00
CA ASP A 69 -9.71 -17.62 -2.06
C ASP A 69 -9.73 -18.30 -3.44
N GLY A 70 -9.18 -19.52 -3.49
CA GLY A 70 -9.06 -20.29 -4.72
C GLY A 70 -8.24 -19.56 -5.80
N GLU A 71 -8.97 -19.06 -6.80
CA GLU A 71 -8.48 -18.35 -7.98
C GLU A 71 -8.59 -16.82 -7.86
N GLU A 72 -9.13 -16.32 -6.75
CA GLU A 72 -9.24 -14.90 -6.44
C GLU A 72 -8.20 -14.48 -5.40
N ILE A 73 -7.60 -13.32 -5.63
CA ILE A 73 -6.66 -12.66 -4.73
C ILE A 73 -7.24 -11.29 -4.42
N GLU A 74 -7.37 -10.97 -3.15
CA GLU A 74 -7.81 -9.65 -2.71
C GLU A 74 -6.74 -8.99 -1.84
N MET A 75 -6.64 -7.67 -1.95
CA MET A 75 -5.76 -6.85 -1.12
C MET A 75 -6.55 -5.69 -0.53
N ASP A 76 -6.43 -5.49 0.78
CA ASP A 76 -6.94 -4.31 1.49
C ASP A 76 -5.86 -3.75 2.43
N PHE A 77 -6.03 -2.51 2.85
CA PHE A 77 -5.18 -1.90 3.86
C PHE A 77 -5.38 -2.57 5.23
N THR A 78 -4.27 -2.78 5.93
CA THR A 78 -4.29 -3.03 7.37
C THR A 78 -4.65 -1.73 8.12
N GLU A 79 -4.87 -1.81 9.43
CA GLU A 79 -5.00 -0.62 10.27
C GLU A 79 -3.81 0.34 10.15
N LEU A 80 -2.58 -0.20 10.00
CA LEU A 80 -1.37 0.59 9.80
C LEU A 80 -1.39 1.27 8.43
N GLY A 81 -1.75 0.53 7.37
CA GLY A 81 -1.85 1.07 6.01
C GLY A 81 -2.85 2.22 5.94
N ARG A 82 -4.05 2.03 6.49
CA ARG A 82 -5.08 3.07 6.53
C ARG A 82 -4.56 4.33 7.21
N ARG A 83 -3.93 4.21 8.37
CA ARG A 83 -3.38 5.38 9.10
C ARG A 83 -2.32 6.17 8.32
N ILE A 84 -1.61 5.51 7.41
CA ILE A 84 -0.50 6.12 6.66
C ILE A 84 -0.98 6.70 5.33
N PHE A 85 -1.92 6.04 4.66
CA PHE A 85 -2.28 6.31 3.27
C PHE A 85 -3.70 6.87 3.06
N VAL A 86 -4.61 6.71 4.04
CA VAL A 86 -6.03 7.12 3.97
C VAL A 86 -6.35 8.16 5.05
#